data_AF-A0A2V6M3N0-F1
#
_entry.id   AF-A0A2V6M3N0-F1
#
_cell.length_a   1.000
_cell.length_b   1.000
_cell.length_c   1.000
_cell.angle_alpha   90.00
_cell.angle_beta   90.00
_cell.angle_gamma   90.00
#
_symmetry.space_group_name_H-M   'P 1'
#
loop_
_entity.id
_entity.type
_entity.pdbx_description
1 polymer ?
#
loop_
_entity_poly.entity_id
_entity_poly.type
_entity_poly.pdbx_seq_one_letter_code
_entity_poly.pdbx_strand_id
1 'polypeptide(L)'
;MPAHPRSGKILLGSALLVYECAFGDWFAIARGAHDPPAACRLRPRDGFFISLLSRTARRRTSHATVPPVKSLKPGRRYALSPSHYLFAAVFLLRLIVLMRLTGSAFLLPNSGDMHFYNEWAQRILHGQVTEHHAFYGLPLYPYLLASLYALFGYSPFIPGFLQAILDGGTAVLLYKLAVKIFSSPAPPGHPAVAGPQNQPRNFFKRYRGECIGVLAALGWGFFLPEEAYSAILMPAAGLVFVFWFVVWQIVRRREAPAPLGSLMLGVLIGFTAMGIATILFLAPLLFVALFFKWNWTGDTRSILLAKAAAAALAFIGFGIGASPCWIHNYFIAHDPVFLSAHSGVNFWIGNNPVATGYPRFPPGLHAGQKAMLEDSITTAEKAAGRSLKRSEVSAYWSEKARSYIKNNFGAWLKLLLVKAGNFWSAFQYDDLSIITILREQNVILPGLKFGLVAALAIPGFLLAFSKYPLSRWVAAAILLHMASLLTVFVTERYRVAAVPGLLLGASFGVSELWQSCVSAKYSRAALYLVLLLAATLFVSIPQKDPGLWALDAYNAGWQALQSNNLPLAEKKLNVAYAYAPENAEVNFALGNLRLAQGNNPRAESY
;
A
#
# COMPACT_ATOMS: atom_id res chain seq x y z
N MET A 1 -23.07 64.86 52.32
CA MET A 1 -21.66 65.17 52.64
C MET A 1 -21.35 64.61 54.02
N PRO A 2 -20.10 64.23 54.33
CA PRO A 2 -19.07 63.63 53.46
C PRO A 2 -19.28 62.08 53.47
N ALA A 3 -18.35 61.13 53.30
CA ALA A 3 -16.93 61.14 52.96
C ALA A 3 -16.56 59.94 52.04
N HIS A 4 -15.27 59.61 51.96
CA HIS A 4 -14.65 58.48 51.24
C HIS A 4 -13.40 58.03 52.04
N PRO A 5 -12.70 56.87 51.81
CA PRO A 5 -12.18 56.50 50.47
C PRO A 5 -11.88 55.00 50.10
N ARG A 6 -11.84 54.72 48.77
CA ARG A 6 -10.97 53.75 48.03
C ARG A 6 -11.11 52.23 48.32
N SER A 7 -10.79 51.29 47.43
CA SER A 7 -10.58 51.19 45.95
C SER A 7 -10.59 49.67 45.59
N GLY A 8 -10.60 49.17 44.34
CA GLY A 8 -10.53 49.80 43.01
C GLY A 8 -10.90 48.81 41.88
N LYS A 9 -10.89 49.29 40.63
CA LYS A 9 -11.36 48.57 39.42
C LYS A 9 -10.21 47.96 38.61
N ILE A 10 -10.51 46.92 37.82
CA ILE A 10 -9.66 46.44 36.72
C ILE A 10 -10.11 47.12 35.41
N LEU A 11 -9.17 47.61 34.60
CA LEU A 11 -9.42 48.16 33.26
C LEU A 11 -8.86 47.21 32.18
N LEU A 12 -9.62 46.99 31.10
CA LEU A 12 -9.08 46.43 29.86
C LEU A 12 -8.49 47.55 28.99
N GLY A 13 -7.36 47.27 28.33
CA GLY A 13 -6.75 48.18 27.35
C GLY A 13 -7.28 47.95 25.94
N SER A 14 -7.56 49.05 25.23
CA SER A 14 -8.14 49.08 23.88
C SER A 14 -7.07 49.25 22.79
N ALA A 15 -7.27 48.63 21.62
CA ALA A 15 -6.50 48.95 20.41
C ALA A 15 -7.28 49.96 19.54
N LEU A 16 -6.66 51.10 19.22
CA LEU A 16 -7.22 52.13 18.35
C LEU A 16 -6.91 51.83 16.86
N LEU A 17 -7.85 52.14 15.97
CA LEU A 17 -7.61 52.31 14.55
C LEU A 17 -7.69 53.81 14.23
N VAL A 18 -6.72 54.32 13.49
CA VAL A 18 -6.57 55.75 13.18
C VAL A 18 -6.75 55.94 11.68
N TYR A 19 -7.54 56.94 11.29
CA TYR A 19 -7.75 57.37 9.90
C TYR A 19 -7.28 58.81 9.76
N GLU A 20 -6.73 59.15 8.60
CA GLU A 20 -6.20 60.48 8.30
C GLU A 20 -7.11 61.16 7.26
N CYS A 21 -7.69 62.30 7.62
CA CYS A 21 -8.46 63.16 6.73
C CYS A 21 -7.69 64.47 6.50
N ALA A 22 -7.74 65.01 5.29
CA ALA A 22 -7.18 66.33 5.01
C ALA A 22 -7.92 67.42 5.82
N PHE A 23 -7.17 68.39 6.33
CA PHE A 23 -7.56 69.41 7.33
C PHE A 23 -7.59 68.93 8.80
N GLY A 24 -6.39 68.77 9.37
CA GLY A 24 -5.96 69.59 10.51
C GLY A 24 -6.36 69.17 11.93
N ASP A 25 -7.54 68.59 12.15
CA ASP A 25 -8.06 68.29 13.50
C ASP A 25 -8.57 66.84 13.64
N TRP A 26 -8.27 66.23 14.79
CA TRP A 26 -8.62 64.83 15.09
C TRP A 26 -10.00 64.71 15.74
N PHE A 27 -10.96 64.07 15.06
CA PHE A 27 -12.24 63.67 15.65
C PHE A 27 -12.26 62.19 16.07
N ALA A 28 -12.74 61.91 17.28
CA ALA A 28 -13.03 60.56 17.75
C ALA A 28 -14.54 60.30 17.72
N ILE A 29 -15.01 59.45 16.81
CA ILE A 29 -16.42 59.05 16.71
C ILE A 29 -16.61 57.67 17.34
N ALA A 30 -17.48 57.58 18.36
CA ALA A 30 -17.93 56.32 18.93
C ALA A 30 -19.00 55.67 18.02
N ARG A 31 -19.14 54.33 18.04
CA ARG A 31 -20.18 53.63 17.25
C ARG A 31 -21.58 54.07 17.70
N GLY A 32 -22.29 54.80 16.85
CA GLY A 32 -23.68 55.19 17.08
C GLY A 32 -24.27 56.25 16.13
N ALA A 33 -23.67 56.46 14.94
CA ALA A 33 -24.10 57.48 13.99
C ALA A 33 -24.14 56.93 12.54
N HIS A 34 -24.93 57.59 11.68
CA HIS A 34 -25.20 57.22 10.28
C HIS A 34 -23.98 57.34 9.34
N ASP A 35 -24.15 56.87 8.10
CA ASP A 35 -23.09 56.65 7.10
C ASP A 35 -22.09 57.81 6.88
N PRO A 36 -20.79 57.52 6.65
CA PRO A 36 -19.79 58.53 6.34
C PRO A 36 -19.92 59.04 4.89
N PRO A 37 -19.66 60.33 4.63
CA PRO A 37 -19.75 60.90 3.29
C PRO A 37 -18.65 60.42 2.35
N ALA A 38 -18.94 60.43 1.04
CA ALA A 38 -18.14 59.80 0.00
C ALA A 38 -16.87 60.57 -0.40
N ALA A 39 -15.85 60.64 0.46
CA ALA A 39 -14.52 61.15 0.11
C ALA A 39 -13.37 60.68 1.03
N CYS A 40 -12.88 59.43 0.88
CA CYS A 40 -11.57 59.02 1.42
C CYS A 40 -10.97 57.83 0.63
N ARG A 41 -9.67 57.90 0.29
CA ARG A 41 -8.91 56.82 -0.37
C ARG A 41 -7.66 56.47 0.45
N LEU A 42 -7.38 55.17 0.61
CA LEU A 42 -6.18 54.66 1.27
C LEU A 42 -4.93 54.76 0.37
N ARG A 43 -3.77 55.09 0.94
CA ARG A 43 -2.42 54.84 0.38
C ARG A 43 -1.44 54.45 1.51
N PRO A 44 -0.49 53.53 1.28
CA PRO A 44 0.55 53.17 2.25
C PRO A 44 1.90 53.87 1.98
N ARG A 45 2.75 54.01 3.00
CA ARG A 45 4.21 54.08 2.83
C ARG A 45 5.02 53.71 4.08
N ASP A 46 6.29 53.42 3.83
CA ASP A 46 7.16 52.58 4.66
C ASP A 46 8.05 53.33 5.67
N GLY A 47 8.44 52.61 6.73
CA GLY A 47 9.86 52.50 7.12
C GLY A 47 10.41 53.45 8.20
N PHE A 48 11.13 52.83 9.16
CA PHE A 48 12.22 53.43 9.97
C PHE A 48 11.93 54.69 10.81
N PHE A 49 11.92 54.58 12.15
CA PHE A 49 12.92 55.23 13.04
C PHE A 49 12.65 55.03 14.56
N ILE A 50 13.71 55.22 15.36
CA ILE A 50 13.74 55.40 16.83
C ILE A 50 13.44 54.16 17.70
N SER A 51 14.47 53.29 17.75
CA SER A 51 14.84 52.57 18.98
C SER A 51 15.87 53.41 19.75
N LEU A 52 15.44 54.23 20.71
CA LEU A 52 16.25 54.78 21.83
C LEU A 52 15.30 55.53 22.80
N LEU A 53 15.61 55.57 24.11
CA LEU A 53 14.89 56.27 25.22
C LEU A 53 13.95 55.48 26.16
N SER A 54 14.25 54.22 26.52
CA SER A 54 13.61 53.58 27.69
C SER A 54 14.52 52.74 28.60
N ARG A 55 15.82 52.65 28.29
CA ARG A 55 16.83 52.18 29.23
C ARG A 55 17.41 53.36 30.01
N THR A 56 16.88 53.61 31.23
CA THR A 56 17.51 54.24 32.44
C THR A 56 16.58 55.17 33.26
N ALA A 57 15.44 54.66 33.77
CA ALA A 57 14.73 55.35 34.86
C ALA A 57 14.07 54.41 35.89
N ARG A 58 14.74 54.28 37.03
CA ARG A 58 14.19 54.10 38.40
C ARG A 58 13.38 52.83 38.74
N ARG A 59 14.14 51.91 39.34
CA ARG A 59 13.76 50.95 40.39
C ARG A 59 12.77 51.51 41.45
N ARG A 60 12.14 50.56 42.16
CA ARG A 60 11.39 50.64 43.44
C ARG A 60 9.95 51.17 43.38
N THR A 61 9.02 50.22 43.25
CA THR A 61 7.98 49.96 44.27
C THR A 61 7.71 48.46 44.32
N SER A 62 7.66 47.87 45.51
CA SER A 62 7.38 46.45 45.71
C SER A 62 5.90 46.25 46.06
N HIS A 63 5.11 45.79 45.08
CA HIS A 63 3.82 45.17 45.35
C HIS A 63 3.88 43.70 44.94
N ALA A 64 3.50 42.81 45.85
CA ALA A 64 3.44 41.38 45.59
C ALA A 64 2.34 41.09 44.55
N THR A 65 2.75 40.84 43.31
CA THR A 65 1.86 40.33 42.27
C THR A 65 1.60 38.85 42.55
N VAL A 66 0.39 38.54 42.99
CA VAL A 66 -0.12 37.16 42.96
C VAL A 66 0.10 36.63 41.54
N PRO A 67 0.81 35.50 41.35
CA PRO A 67 1.04 34.97 40.01
C PRO A 67 -0.32 34.68 39.37
N PRO A 68 -0.53 35.04 38.10
CA PRO A 68 -1.81 34.78 37.46
C PRO A 68 -2.09 33.28 37.55
N VAL A 69 -3.23 32.92 38.15
CA VAL A 69 -3.72 31.55 38.18
C VAL A 69 -3.76 31.10 36.72
N LYS A 70 -2.84 30.21 36.34
CA LYS A 70 -2.80 29.65 34.99
C LYS A 70 -4.16 29.01 34.79
N SER A 71 -4.99 29.62 33.95
CA SER A 71 -6.26 29.02 33.57
C SER A 71 -5.92 27.63 33.04
N LEU A 72 -6.41 26.62 33.75
CA LEU A 72 -6.25 25.23 33.34
C LEU A 72 -6.83 25.15 31.93
N LYS A 73 -5.94 25.01 30.93
CA LYS A 73 -6.36 24.83 29.54
C LYS A 73 -7.41 23.72 29.57
N PRO A 74 -8.65 23.96 29.12
CA PRO A 74 -9.72 22.97 29.25
C PRO A 74 -9.19 21.66 28.70
N GLY A 75 -9.16 20.64 29.58
CA GLY A 75 -8.41 19.42 29.32
C GLY A 75 -8.77 18.89 27.95
N ARG A 76 -7.77 18.64 27.10
CA ARG A 76 -7.99 18.06 25.77
C ARG A 76 -8.72 16.73 25.99
N ARG A 77 -10.05 16.74 25.83
CA ARG A 77 -10.82 15.51 25.67
C ARG A 77 -10.27 14.87 24.41
N TYR A 78 -9.55 13.76 24.57
CA TYR A 78 -9.01 12.97 23.47
C TYR A 78 -10.18 12.28 22.75
N ALA A 79 -10.95 13.06 22.00
CA ALA A 79 -12.05 12.58 21.21
C ALA A 79 -11.48 11.67 20.11
N LEU A 80 -11.84 10.39 20.16
CA LEU A 80 -11.46 9.41 19.14
C LEU A 80 -11.99 9.87 17.78
N SER A 81 -11.08 10.12 16.84
CA SER A 81 -11.46 10.41 15.46
C SER A 81 -11.85 9.14 14.70
N PRO A 82 -12.61 9.21 13.58
CA PRO A 82 -13.00 8.04 12.78
C PRO A 82 -11.85 7.10 12.40
N SER A 83 -10.63 7.64 12.22
CA SER A 83 -9.44 6.83 11.97
C SER A 83 -9.15 5.81 13.07
N HIS A 84 -9.41 6.12 14.35
CA HIS A 84 -9.15 5.19 15.46
C HIS A 84 -10.16 4.05 15.45
N TYR A 85 -11.43 4.34 15.17
CA TYR A 85 -12.47 3.32 15.04
C TYR A 85 -12.24 2.41 13.83
N LEU A 86 -11.82 2.96 12.68
CA LEU A 86 -11.47 2.17 11.50
C LEU A 86 -10.22 1.31 11.71
N PHE A 87 -9.18 1.86 12.38
CA PHE A 87 -8.01 1.08 12.81
C PHE A 87 -8.46 -0.10 13.68
N ALA A 88 -9.21 0.17 14.75
CA ALA A 88 -9.66 -0.84 15.69
C ALA A 88 -10.54 -1.90 15.01
N ALA A 89 -11.47 -1.50 14.14
CA ALA A 89 -12.34 -2.44 13.44
C ALA A 89 -11.55 -3.41 12.54
N VAL A 90 -10.64 -2.90 11.69
CA VAL A 90 -9.85 -3.77 10.80
C VAL A 90 -8.84 -4.59 11.59
N PHE A 91 -8.19 -4.02 12.60
CA PHE A 91 -7.30 -4.74 13.51
C PHE A 91 -8.02 -5.89 14.24
N LEU A 92 -9.24 -5.66 14.75
CA LEU A 92 -10.03 -6.69 15.41
C LEU A 92 -10.47 -7.79 14.43
N LEU A 93 -10.86 -7.46 13.20
CA LEU A 93 -11.15 -8.46 12.16
C LEU A 93 -9.92 -9.35 11.90
N ARG A 94 -8.74 -8.74 11.74
CA ARG A 94 -7.48 -9.47 11.53
C ARG A 94 -7.06 -10.29 12.75
N LEU A 95 -7.27 -9.78 13.96
CA LEU A 95 -7.03 -10.51 15.19
C LEU A 95 -7.97 -11.72 15.32
N ILE A 96 -9.24 -11.62 14.92
CA ILE A 96 -10.18 -12.76 14.89
C ILE A 96 -9.68 -13.84 13.92
N VAL A 97 -9.24 -13.47 12.72
CA VAL A 97 -8.67 -14.43 11.74
C VAL A 97 -7.39 -15.08 12.29
N LEU A 98 -6.50 -14.30 12.91
CA LEU A 98 -5.27 -14.82 13.52
C LEU A 98 -5.57 -15.79 14.69
N MET A 99 -6.55 -15.47 15.54
CA MET A 99 -7.01 -16.35 16.63
C MET A 99 -7.70 -17.62 16.14
N ARG A 100 -8.32 -17.60 14.94
CA ARG A 100 -8.81 -18.82 14.28
C ARG A 100 -7.66 -19.63 13.68
N LEU A 101 -6.64 -18.97 13.11
CA LEU A 101 -5.46 -19.64 12.57
C LEU A 101 -4.70 -20.40 13.67
N THR A 102 -4.59 -19.84 14.89
CA THR A 102 -3.97 -20.52 16.04
C THR A 102 -4.70 -21.79 16.48
N GLY A 103 -6.01 -21.91 16.20
CA GLY A 103 -6.78 -23.12 16.44
C GLY A 103 -6.74 -24.14 15.28
N SER A 104 -6.00 -23.86 14.21
CA SER A 104 -5.92 -24.69 13.01
C SER A 104 -4.56 -25.39 12.89
N ALA A 105 -4.51 -26.46 12.10
CA ALA A 105 -3.25 -27.16 11.77
C ALA A 105 -2.27 -26.31 10.91
N PHE A 106 -2.66 -25.10 10.50
CA PHE A 106 -1.92 -24.22 9.59
C PHE A 106 -1.27 -23.02 10.28
N LEU A 107 -1.30 -22.99 11.63
CA LEU A 107 -0.48 -22.05 12.40
C LEU A 107 1.01 -22.25 12.11
N LEU A 108 1.45 -23.50 11.97
CA LEU A 108 2.84 -23.83 11.68
C LEU A 108 3.08 -23.81 10.16
N PRO A 109 4.10 -23.09 9.68
CA PRO A 109 4.41 -22.97 8.26
C PRO A 109 5.12 -24.25 7.78
N ASN A 110 4.34 -25.27 7.44
CA ASN A 110 4.85 -26.62 7.12
C ASN A 110 5.14 -26.86 5.62
N SER A 111 4.78 -25.92 4.74
CA SER A 111 5.03 -26.03 3.29
C SER A 111 5.12 -24.66 2.59
N GLY A 112 5.63 -24.66 1.36
CA GLY A 112 5.70 -23.49 0.48
C GLY A 112 6.63 -22.37 0.97
N ASP A 113 6.43 -21.15 0.43
CA ASP A 113 7.28 -19.98 0.73
C ASP A 113 7.27 -19.61 2.22
N MET A 114 6.17 -19.86 2.93
CA MET A 114 6.05 -19.62 4.38
C MET A 114 7.06 -20.46 5.17
N HIS A 115 7.20 -21.73 4.79
CA HIS A 115 8.16 -22.65 5.38
C HIS A 115 9.60 -22.21 5.10
N PHE A 116 9.89 -21.83 3.85
CA PHE A 116 11.21 -21.33 3.45
C PHE A 116 11.66 -20.11 4.29
N TYR A 117 10.78 -19.13 4.52
CA TYR A 117 11.10 -17.98 5.37
C TYR A 117 11.26 -18.36 6.85
N ASN A 118 10.48 -19.33 7.33
CA ASN A 118 10.56 -19.81 8.70
C ASN A 118 11.84 -20.60 8.99
N GLU A 119 12.21 -21.55 8.11
CA GLU A 119 13.48 -22.28 8.18
C GLU A 119 14.68 -21.32 8.14
N TRP A 120 14.66 -20.32 7.26
CA TRP A 120 15.73 -19.33 7.18
C TRP A 120 15.82 -18.49 8.46
N ALA A 121 14.69 -18.06 9.02
CA ALA A 121 14.66 -17.37 10.31
C ALA A 121 15.22 -18.23 11.47
N GLN A 122 14.87 -19.51 11.53
CA GLN A 122 15.40 -20.45 12.53
C GLN A 122 16.91 -20.67 12.36
N ARG A 123 17.42 -20.81 11.13
CA ARG A 123 18.87 -20.93 10.88
C ARG A 123 19.65 -19.71 11.37
N ILE A 124 19.12 -18.50 11.16
CA ILE A 124 19.71 -17.26 11.70
C ILE A 124 19.77 -17.28 13.24
N LEU A 125 18.72 -17.74 13.93
CA LEU A 125 18.71 -17.90 15.40
C LEU A 125 19.75 -18.90 15.90
N HIS A 126 19.96 -20.00 15.17
CA HIS A 126 20.95 -21.01 15.50
C HIS A 126 22.39 -20.62 15.09
N GLY A 127 22.64 -19.33 14.81
CA GLY A 127 23.96 -18.78 14.53
C GLY A 127 24.38 -18.79 13.05
N GLN A 128 23.58 -19.37 12.15
CA GLN A 128 23.82 -19.33 10.70
C GLN A 128 23.30 -17.99 10.13
N VAL A 129 23.92 -16.89 10.55
CA VAL A 129 23.54 -15.51 10.17
C VAL A 129 23.77 -15.24 8.68
N THR A 130 24.66 -15.98 8.02
CA THR A 130 24.94 -15.94 6.58
C THR A 130 25.23 -17.34 6.05
N GLU A 131 24.94 -17.58 4.76
CA GLU A 131 25.33 -18.78 4.03
C GLU A 131 26.64 -18.60 3.24
N HIS A 132 27.33 -17.45 3.37
CA HIS A 132 28.49 -17.02 2.56
C HIS A 132 28.25 -16.96 1.03
N HIS A 133 27.00 -17.10 0.59
CA HIS A 133 26.54 -16.93 -0.79
C HIS A 133 25.65 -15.69 -0.90
N ALA A 134 25.57 -15.06 -2.08
CA ALA A 134 24.66 -13.95 -2.27
C ALA A 134 23.20 -14.43 -2.10
N PHE A 135 22.37 -13.59 -1.50
CA PHE A 135 21.01 -13.97 -1.15
C PHE A 135 20.22 -14.44 -2.38
N TYR A 136 19.67 -15.65 -2.30
CA TYR A 136 18.73 -16.12 -3.30
C TYR A 136 17.40 -15.40 -3.15
N GLY A 137 16.72 -15.55 -2.01
CA GLY A 137 15.51 -14.80 -1.67
C GLY A 137 15.79 -13.35 -1.23
N LEU A 138 14.73 -12.60 -0.97
CA LEU A 138 14.84 -11.24 -0.40
C LEU A 138 14.95 -11.34 1.14
N PRO A 139 16.02 -10.80 1.76
CA PRO A 139 16.40 -11.17 3.13
C PRO A 139 15.62 -10.49 4.26
N LEU A 140 14.97 -9.35 4.04
CA LEU A 140 14.44 -8.53 5.16
C LEU A 140 13.46 -9.30 6.05
N TYR A 141 12.56 -10.06 5.44
CA TYR A 141 11.52 -10.79 6.18
C TYR A 141 12.09 -11.90 7.09
N PRO A 142 12.98 -12.80 6.64
CA PRO A 142 13.58 -13.80 7.52
C PRO A 142 14.46 -13.19 8.64
N TYR A 143 15.19 -12.09 8.42
CA TYR A 143 15.88 -11.40 9.52
C TYR A 143 14.90 -10.74 10.51
N LEU A 144 13.76 -10.21 10.04
CA LEU A 144 12.69 -9.70 10.90
C LEU A 144 12.08 -10.83 11.74
N LEU A 145 11.75 -11.97 11.13
CA LEU A 145 11.24 -13.15 11.81
C LEU A 145 12.23 -13.67 12.87
N ALA A 146 13.51 -13.81 12.52
CA ALA A 146 14.56 -14.21 13.46
C ALA A 146 14.65 -13.22 14.64
N SER A 147 14.59 -11.92 14.38
CA SER A 147 14.61 -10.91 15.45
C SER A 147 13.40 -11.02 16.38
N LEU A 148 12.20 -11.29 15.84
CA LEU A 148 10.99 -11.48 16.65
C LEU A 148 11.06 -12.78 17.47
N TYR A 149 11.53 -13.86 16.86
CA TYR A 149 11.69 -15.15 17.53
C TYR A 149 12.76 -15.11 18.63
N ALA A 150 13.81 -14.29 18.48
CA ALA A 150 14.81 -14.06 19.52
C ALA A 150 14.26 -13.28 20.72
N LEU A 151 13.34 -12.33 20.49
CA LEU A 151 12.78 -11.44 21.52
C LEU A 151 11.58 -12.04 22.25
N PHE A 152 10.74 -12.83 21.56
CA PHE A 152 9.45 -13.32 22.08
C PHE A 152 9.35 -14.85 22.09
N GLY A 153 10.41 -15.57 21.71
CA GLY A 153 10.38 -17.01 21.49
C GLY A 153 9.79 -17.39 20.13
N TYR A 154 9.96 -18.65 19.73
CA TYR A 154 9.43 -19.16 18.46
C TYR A 154 7.89 -19.18 18.49
N SER A 155 7.25 -18.26 17.76
CA SER A 155 5.80 -18.19 17.64
C SER A 155 5.37 -17.44 16.37
N PRO A 156 4.69 -18.10 15.42
CA PRO A 156 4.12 -17.45 14.23
C PRO A 156 3.05 -16.39 14.55
N PHE A 157 2.49 -16.40 15.77
CA PHE A 157 1.48 -15.43 16.19
C PHE A 157 2.01 -14.00 16.27
N ILE A 158 3.26 -13.80 16.74
CA ILE A 158 3.82 -12.45 16.93
C ILE A 158 4.01 -11.71 15.59
N PRO A 159 4.61 -12.32 14.54
CA PRO A 159 4.60 -11.75 13.19
C PRO A 159 3.17 -11.45 12.67
N GLY A 160 2.23 -12.39 12.81
CA GLY A 160 0.84 -12.20 12.38
C GLY A 160 0.14 -11.04 13.11
N PHE A 161 0.41 -10.84 14.40
CA PHE A 161 -0.12 -9.74 15.20
C PHE A 161 0.41 -8.38 14.71
N LEU A 162 1.70 -8.30 14.36
CA LEU A 162 2.29 -7.09 13.77
C LEU A 162 1.72 -6.81 12.36
N GLN A 163 1.47 -7.85 11.57
CA GLN A 163 0.81 -7.75 10.27
C GLN A 163 -0.63 -7.22 10.40
N ALA A 164 -1.39 -7.70 11.40
CA ALA A 164 -2.72 -7.18 11.72
C ALA A 164 -2.71 -5.67 12.09
N ILE A 165 -1.68 -5.20 12.79
CA ILE A 165 -1.49 -3.76 13.10
C ILE A 165 -1.23 -2.96 11.81
N LEU A 166 -0.42 -3.48 10.90
CA LEU A 166 -0.11 -2.83 9.61
C LEU A 166 -1.37 -2.72 8.74
N ASP A 167 -2.24 -3.73 8.75
CA ASP A 167 -3.53 -3.71 8.05
C ASP A 167 -4.52 -2.69 8.60
N GLY A 168 -4.62 -2.58 9.93
CA GLY A 168 -5.33 -1.47 10.59
C GLY A 168 -4.74 -0.11 10.19
N GLY A 169 -3.41 -0.04 10.05
CA GLY A 169 -2.70 1.12 9.52
C GLY A 169 -3.08 1.46 8.08
N THR A 170 -3.19 0.47 7.20
CA THR A 170 -3.62 0.61 5.80
C THR A 170 -5.06 1.13 5.72
N ALA A 171 -5.97 0.64 6.56
CA ALA A 171 -7.34 1.17 6.70
C ALA A 171 -7.36 2.67 7.06
N VAL A 172 -6.44 3.12 7.92
CA VAL A 172 -6.28 4.54 8.26
C VAL A 172 -5.73 5.36 7.09
N LEU A 173 -4.79 4.82 6.31
CA LEU A 173 -4.24 5.48 5.13
C LEU A 173 -5.29 5.64 4.03
N LEU A 174 -6.10 4.60 3.78
CA LEU A 174 -7.29 4.60 2.93
C LEU A 174 -8.25 5.74 3.30
N TYR A 175 -8.69 5.80 4.57
CA TYR A 175 -9.57 6.85 5.04
C TYR A 175 -8.97 8.25 4.83
N LYS A 176 -7.69 8.44 5.18
CA LYS A 176 -6.99 9.72 5.03
C LYS A 176 -6.85 10.14 3.55
N LEU A 177 -6.56 9.20 2.65
CA LEU A 177 -6.52 9.42 1.21
C LEU A 177 -7.90 9.84 0.68
N ALA A 178 -8.97 9.12 1.04
CA ALA A 178 -10.32 9.44 0.60
C ALA A 178 -10.77 10.84 1.03
N VAL A 179 -10.58 11.19 2.31
CA VAL A 179 -10.85 12.55 2.82
C VAL A 179 -10.02 13.60 2.09
N LYS A 180 -8.72 13.35 1.87
CA LYS A 180 -7.84 14.31 1.18
C LYS A 180 -8.19 14.51 -0.30
N ILE A 181 -8.67 13.47 -0.98
CA ILE A 181 -8.95 13.49 -2.43
C ILE A 181 -10.38 13.98 -2.70
N PHE A 182 -11.38 13.51 -1.95
CA PHE A 182 -12.80 13.63 -2.31
C PHE A 182 -13.62 14.62 -1.47
N SER A 183 -13.11 15.11 -0.33
CA SER A 183 -13.78 16.19 0.41
C SER A 183 -13.82 17.46 -0.45
N SER A 184 -14.96 18.16 -0.43
CA SER A 184 -15.09 19.40 -1.19
C SER A 184 -14.09 20.45 -0.69
N PRO A 185 -13.27 21.05 -1.57
CA PRO A 185 -12.49 22.22 -1.18
C PRO A 185 -13.45 23.35 -0.80
N ALA A 186 -13.19 24.02 0.32
CA ALA A 186 -13.79 25.33 0.55
C ALA A 186 -13.38 26.25 -0.61
N PRO A 187 -14.30 27.02 -1.21
CA PRO A 187 -13.97 27.89 -2.35
C PRO A 187 -12.88 28.90 -1.92
N PRO A 188 -11.78 29.04 -2.69
CA PRO A 188 -10.71 29.98 -2.36
C PRO A 188 -11.24 31.41 -2.50
N GLY A 189 -11.11 32.22 -1.44
CA GLY A 189 -11.48 33.64 -1.45
C GLY A 189 -12.36 34.10 -0.29
N HIS A 190 -13.00 33.19 0.45
CA HIS A 190 -13.73 33.55 1.67
C HIS A 190 -13.01 33.05 2.93
N PRO A 191 -12.60 33.95 3.86
CA PRO A 191 -12.23 33.54 5.21
C PRO A 191 -13.42 32.86 5.88
N ALA A 192 -13.17 32.05 6.91
CA ALA A 192 -14.11 31.08 7.47
C ALA A 192 -15.27 31.68 8.29
N VAL A 193 -16.04 32.59 7.70
CA VAL A 193 -17.39 33.00 8.13
C VAL A 193 -18.38 32.38 7.15
N ALA A 194 -18.48 31.04 7.18
CA ALA A 194 -19.47 30.31 6.41
C ALA A 194 -20.85 30.51 7.05
N GLY A 195 -21.52 31.61 6.67
CA GLY A 195 -22.92 31.84 7.02
C GLY A 195 -23.79 30.61 6.68
N PRO A 196 -24.83 30.31 7.48
CA PRO A 196 -25.56 29.04 7.40
C PRO A 196 -26.28 28.77 6.06
N GLN A 197 -26.35 29.75 5.15
CA GLN A 197 -27.04 29.66 3.86
C GLN A 197 -26.23 28.98 2.74
N ASN A 198 -24.88 28.99 2.78
CA ASN A 198 -24.04 28.42 1.71
C ASN A 198 -23.45 27.03 2.03
N GLN A 199 -23.81 26.42 3.16
CA GLN A 199 -23.40 25.04 3.45
C GLN A 199 -24.32 24.04 2.73
N PRO A 200 -23.79 22.96 2.11
CA PRO A 200 -24.63 21.95 1.48
C PRO A 200 -25.50 21.27 2.54
N ARG A 201 -26.83 21.47 2.46
CA ARG A 201 -27.83 20.92 3.40
C ARG A 201 -27.76 19.38 3.54
N ASN A 202 -27.30 18.67 2.50
CA ASN A 202 -27.22 17.21 2.50
C ASN A 202 -25.94 16.72 3.19
N PHE A 203 -26.09 16.01 4.32
CA PHE A 203 -25.00 15.36 5.08
C PHE A 203 -24.00 14.61 4.19
N PHE A 204 -24.48 13.74 3.30
CA PHE A 204 -23.64 12.97 2.37
C PHE A 204 -22.81 13.81 1.39
N LYS A 205 -23.23 15.05 1.08
CA LYS A 205 -22.46 15.97 0.21
C LYS A 205 -21.37 16.68 1.02
N ARG A 206 -21.59 16.90 2.33
CA ARG A 206 -20.63 17.48 3.26
C ARG A 206 -19.52 16.49 3.64
N TYR A 207 -19.90 15.26 4.00
CA TYR A 207 -19.00 14.22 4.49
C TYR A 207 -18.63 13.18 3.43
N ARG A 208 -18.57 13.59 2.15
CA ARG A 208 -18.39 12.65 1.03
C ARG A 208 -17.06 11.91 1.09
N GLY A 209 -15.97 12.61 1.44
CA GLY A 209 -14.64 12.01 1.53
C GLY A 209 -14.53 11.02 2.69
N GLU A 210 -15.18 11.33 3.81
CA GLU A 210 -15.28 10.49 5.00
C GLU A 210 -16.08 9.21 4.70
N CYS A 211 -17.24 9.31 4.05
CA CYS A 211 -18.05 8.16 3.66
C CYS A 211 -17.28 7.23 2.69
N ILE A 212 -16.62 7.78 1.67
CA ILE A 212 -15.77 7.00 0.75
C ILE A 212 -14.62 6.34 1.51
N GLY A 213 -14.02 7.04 2.47
CA GLY A 213 -12.93 6.52 3.30
C GLY A 213 -13.35 5.38 4.21
N VAL A 214 -14.52 5.47 4.81
CA VAL A 214 -15.12 4.39 5.62
C VAL A 214 -15.41 3.17 4.74
N LEU A 215 -16.07 3.36 3.59
CA LEU A 215 -16.37 2.27 2.66
C LEU A 215 -15.09 1.56 2.17
N ALA A 216 -14.05 2.32 1.81
CA ALA A 216 -12.79 1.74 1.34
C ALA A 216 -12.03 1.01 2.46
N ALA A 217 -12.05 1.54 3.70
CA ALA A 217 -11.43 0.91 4.86
C ALA A 217 -12.15 -0.38 5.30
N LEU A 218 -13.49 -0.39 5.27
CA LEU A 218 -14.28 -1.61 5.53
C LEU A 218 -14.11 -2.64 4.40
N GLY A 219 -14.09 -2.19 3.14
CA GLY A 219 -13.81 -3.06 2.00
C GLY A 219 -12.42 -3.68 2.03
N TRP A 220 -11.44 -3.03 2.68
CA TRP A 220 -10.11 -3.59 2.96
C TRP A 220 -10.15 -4.62 4.11
N GLY A 221 -10.89 -4.31 5.18
CA GLY A 221 -11.12 -5.25 6.28
C GLY A 221 -11.73 -6.57 5.82
N PHE A 222 -12.66 -6.54 4.87
CA PHE A 222 -13.30 -7.72 4.27
C PHE A 222 -12.75 -8.08 2.88
N PHE A 223 -11.51 -7.71 2.53
CA PHE A 223 -10.90 -8.14 1.27
C PHE A 223 -10.28 -9.53 1.42
N LEU A 224 -10.94 -10.54 0.87
CA LEU A 224 -10.71 -11.95 1.18
C LEU A 224 -9.25 -12.43 1.01
N PRO A 225 -8.52 -12.09 -0.08
CA PRO A 225 -7.12 -12.48 -0.21
C PRO A 225 -6.23 -11.91 0.90
N GLU A 226 -6.47 -10.66 1.33
CA GLU A 226 -5.64 -10.07 2.39
C GLU A 226 -5.93 -10.68 3.75
N GLU A 227 -7.17 -11.13 4.03
CA GLU A 227 -7.45 -11.89 5.25
C GLU A 227 -6.54 -13.12 5.38
N ALA A 228 -6.24 -13.79 4.27
CA ALA A 228 -5.32 -14.92 4.24
C ALA A 228 -3.85 -14.48 4.32
N TYR A 229 -3.41 -13.58 3.44
CA TYR A 229 -1.99 -13.20 3.33
C TYR A 229 -1.45 -12.39 4.51
N SER A 230 -2.30 -11.65 5.24
CA SER A 230 -1.93 -10.95 6.47
C SER A 230 -1.86 -11.87 7.70
N ALA A 231 -2.49 -13.04 7.66
CA ALA A 231 -2.50 -14.01 8.76
C ALA A 231 -1.29 -14.96 8.73
N ILE A 232 -0.78 -15.30 7.53
CA ILE A 232 0.38 -16.18 7.35
C ILE A 232 1.73 -15.44 7.40
N LEU A 233 2.83 -16.19 7.49
CA LEU A 233 4.18 -15.62 7.47
C LEU A 233 4.60 -15.15 6.07
N MET A 234 4.14 -13.97 5.67
CA MET A 234 4.47 -13.30 4.40
C MET A 234 4.79 -11.81 4.58
N PRO A 235 5.74 -11.23 3.83
CA PRO A 235 6.03 -9.78 3.85
C PRO A 235 4.94 -8.88 3.22
N ALA A 236 3.81 -9.44 2.77
CA ALA A 236 2.79 -8.75 1.97
C ALA A 236 2.18 -7.52 2.67
N ALA A 237 1.63 -7.69 3.89
CA ALA A 237 1.00 -6.59 4.64
C ALA A 237 1.96 -5.40 4.88
N GLY A 238 3.25 -5.70 5.11
CA GLY A 238 4.31 -4.69 5.25
C GLY A 238 4.54 -3.89 3.96
N LEU A 239 4.62 -4.57 2.81
CA LEU A 239 4.68 -3.90 1.51
C LEU A 239 3.45 -3.01 1.29
N VAL A 240 2.25 -3.53 1.51
CA VAL A 240 0.99 -2.79 1.27
C VAL A 240 0.97 -1.51 2.11
N PHE A 241 1.25 -1.62 3.41
CA PHE A 241 1.28 -0.47 4.31
C PHE A 241 2.30 0.57 3.88
N VAL A 242 3.54 0.16 3.57
CA VAL A 242 4.60 1.10 3.14
C VAL A 242 4.27 1.75 1.80
N PHE A 243 3.77 0.98 0.83
CA PHE A 243 3.37 1.47 -0.48
C PHE A 243 2.33 2.59 -0.35
N TRP A 244 1.24 2.33 0.39
CA TRP A 244 0.19 3.33 0.60
C TRP A 244 0.59 4.45 1.55
N PHE A 245 1.56 4.22 2.45
CA PHE A 245 2.16 5.28 3.25
C PHE A 245 2.93 6.25 2.35
N VAL A 246 3.78 5.78 1.44
CA VAL A 246 4.49 6.64 0.47
C VAL A 246 3.51 7.41 -0.42
N VAL A 247 2.48 6.75 -0.96
CA VAL A 247 1.42 7.43 -1.74
C VAL A 247 0.71 8.49 -0.89
N TRP A 248 0.39 8.20 0.37
CA TRP A 248 -0.17 9.18 1.30
C TRP A 248 0.79 10.35 1.58
N GLN A 249 2.10 10.11 1.71
CA GLN A 249 3.10 11.18 1.89
C GLN A 249 3.15 12.12 0.68
N ILE A 250 3.03 11.57 -0.53
CA ILE A 250 2.91 12.33 -1.77
C ILE A 250 1.57 13.10 -1.81
N VAL A 251 0.42 12.44 -1.60
CA VAL A 251 -0.92 13.03 -1.77
C VAL A 251 -1.28 14.05 -0.67
N ARG A 252 -0.85 13.83 0.59
CA ARG A 252 -1.19 14.71 1.73
C ARG A 252 -0.62 16.11 1.57
N ARG A 253 0.58 16.23 1.00
CA ARG A 253 1.29 17.50 0.80
C ARG A 253 0.83 18.19 -0.49
N ARG A 254 0.70 19.52 -0.44
CA ARG A 254 0.53 20.36 -1.64
C ARG A 254 1.88 20.45 -2.35
N GLU A 255 2.91 20.79 -1.59
CA GLU A 255 4.29 20.87 -2.07
C GLU A 255 5.00 19.50 -2.12
N ALA A 256 6.12 19.45 -2.83
CA ALA A 256 7.04 18.32 -2.86
C ALA A 256 7.57 17.95 -1.46
N PRO A 257 7.96 16.69 -1.23
CA PRO A 257 8.73 16.33 -0.04
C PRO A 257 10.02 17.18 0.08
N ALA A 258 10.24 17.79 1.25
CA ALA A 258 11.49 18.47 1.59
C ALA A 258 12.70 17.52 1.43
N PRO A 259 13.95 18.02 1.26
CA PRO A 259 15.10 17.16 0.94
C PRO A 259 15.34 16.02 1.95
N LEU A 260 15.30 16.29 3.26
CA LEU A 260 15.36 15.25 4.30
C LEU A 260 14.15 14.29 4.26
N GLY A 261 12.96 14.79 3.95
CA GLY A 261 11.79 13.94 3.77
C GLY A 261 11.90 13.03 2.54
N SER A 262 12.62 13.47 1.51
CA SER A 262 12.92 12.70 0.31
C SER A 262 13.94 11.60 0.62
N LEU A 263 14.99 11.91 1.39
CA LEU A 263 15.92 10.92 1.95
C LEU A 263 15.18 9.83 2.72
N MET A 264 14.32 10.20 3.67
CA MET A 264 13.58 9.24 4.49
C MET A 264 12.62 8.35 3.67
N LEU A 265 11.97 8.90 2.64
CA LEU A 265 11.13 8.11 1.72
C LEU A 265 11.98 7.18 0.84
N GLY A 266 13.17 7.63 0.42
CA GLY A 266 14.16 6.80 -0.26
C GLY A 266 14.61 5.61 0.61
N VAL A 267 15.04 5.88 1.84
CA VAL A 267 15.44 4.84 2.81
C VAL A 267 14.31 3.84 3.03
N LEU A 268 13.07 4.31 3.23
CA LEU A 268 11.93 3.43 3.46
C LEU A 268 11.64 2.51 2.25
N ILE A 269 11.71 3.04 1.02
CA ILE A 269 11.52 2.26 -0.21
C ILE A 269 12.67 1.26 -0.41
N GLY A 270 13.92 1.70 -0.24
CA GLY A 270 15.11 0.85 -0.39
C GLY A 270 15.14 -0.30 0.63
N PHE A 271 14.80 0.00 1.89
CA PHE A 271 14.68 -1.00 2.94
C PHE A 271 13.57 -2.01 2.63
N THR A 272 12.38 -1.52 2.26
CA THR A 272 11.25 -2.39 1.87
C THR A 272 11.57 -3.25 0.64
N ALA A 273 12.42 -2.77 -0.28
CA ALA A 273 12.85 -3.53 -1.45
C ALA A 273 13.70 -4.76 -1.10
N MET A 274 14.36 -4.77 0.07
CA MET A 274 15.01 -5.96 0.63
C MET A 274 14.03 -7.02 1.11
N GLY A 275 12.73 -6.72 1.19
CA GLY A 275 11.65 -7.67 1.50
C GLY A 275 10.81 -8.02 0.27
N ILE A 276 10.32 -7.01 -0.46
CA ILE A 276 9.64 -7.21 -1.75
C ILE A 276 10.06 -6.11 -2.74
N ALA A 277 10.81 -6.48 -3.78
CA ALA A 277 11.43 -5.54 -4.72
C ALA A 277 10.45 -4.74 -5.61
N THR A 278 9.18 -5.16 -5.72
CA THR A 278 8.17 -4.45 -6.53
C THR A 278 7.90 -3.01 -6.05
N ILE A 279 8.18 -2.71 -4.77
CA ILE A 279 8.10 -1.34 -4.22
C ILE A 279 8.98 -0.33 -4.98
N LEU A 280 10.05 -0.78 -5.66
CA LEU A 280 10.92 0.09 -6.47
C LEU A 280 10.16 0.74 -7.64
N PHE A 281 9.09 0.13 -8.14
CA PHE A 281 8.22 0.74 -9.16
C PHE A 281 7.44 1.97 -8.64
N LEU A 282 7.42 2.22 -7.33
CA LEU A 282 6.88 3.45 -6.75
C LEU A 282 7.87 4.63 -6.81
N ALA A 283 9.18 4.38 -7.05
CA ALA A 283 10.20 5.43 -7.12
C ALA A 283 9.93 6.47 -8.24
N PRO A 284 9.53 6.10 -9.47
CA PRO A 284 9.07 7.06 -10.48
C PRO A 284 7.97 8.00 -9.98
N LEU A 285 7.00 7.52 -9.19
CA LEU A 285 5.94 8.36 -8.63
C LEU A 285 6.49 9.40 -7.65
N LEU A 286 7.48 9.01 -6.83
CA LEU A 286 8.18 9.92 -5.93
C LEU A 286 8.96 10.99 -6.72
N PHE A 287 9.72 10.61 -7.74
CA PHE A 287 10.44 11.58 -8.58
C PHE A 287 9.48 12.54 -9.29
N VAL A 288 8.41 12.06 -9.90
CA VAL A 288 7.37 12.90 -10.50
C VAL A 288 6.76 13.86 -9.46
N ALA A 289 6.55 13.42 -8.22
CA ALA A 289 6.11 14.32 -7.15
C ALA A 289 7.14 15.42 -6.82
N LEU A 290 8.44 15.10 -6.82
CA LEU A 290 9.52 16.07 -6.57
C LEU A 290 9.62 17.13 -7.67
N PHE A 291 9.45 16.75 -8.94
CA PHE A 291 9.52 17.69 -10.06
C PHE A 291 8.26 18.56 -10.22
N PHE A 292 7.06 17.99 -10.04
CA PHE A 292 5.80 18.65 -10.39
C PHE A 292 5.04 19.29 -9.23
N LYS A 293 5.34 18.97 -7.96
CA LYS A 293 4.67 19.60 -6.80
C LYS A 293 5.38 20.84 -6.25
N TRP A 294 6.24 21.51 -7.01
CA TRP A 294 6.94 22.70 -6.52
C TRP A 294 6.17 23.98 -6.85
N ASN A 295 5.43 24.52 -5.88
CA ASN A 295 4.78 25.84 -5.98
C ASN A 295 5.60 26.86 -5.17
N TRP A 296 6.58 27.51 -5.78
CA TRP A 296 7.37 28.55 -5.10
C TRP A 296 7.61 29.75 -6.02
N THR A 297 7.38 30.94 -5.49
CA THR A 297 7.53 32.24 -6.17
C THR A 297 8.92 32.83 -5.92
N GLY A 298 9.96 32.03 -6.14
CA GLY A 298 11.36 32.40 -5.92
C GLY A 298 12.21 32.27 -7.19
N ASP A 299 13.49 32.63 -7.10
CA ASP A 299 14.43 32.56 -8.23
C ASP A 299 14.57 31.12 -8.77
N THR A 300 14.42 30.97 -10.09
CA THR A 300 14.45 29.71 -10.85
C THR A 300 15.65 28.84 -10.52
N ARG A 301 16.83 29.44 -10.29
CA ARG A 301 18.06 28.71 -9.95
C ARG A 301 17.97 28.01 -8.59
N SER A 302 17.38 28.67 -7.60
CA SER A 302 17.17 28.08 -6.25
C SER A 302 16.20 26.90 -6.28
N ILE A 303 15.16 26.97 -7.13
CA ILE A 303 14.17 25.92 -7.32
C ILE A 303 14.81 24.69 -7.97
N LEU A 304 15.63 24.88 -9.01
CA LEU A 304 16.32 23.77 -9.69
C LEU A 304 17.28 23.04 -8.73
N LEU A 305 18.05 23.78 -7.94
CA LEU A 305 18.93 23.22 -6.92
C LEU A 305 18.16 22.45 -5.84
N ALA A 306 17.03 22.97 -5.36
CA ALA A 306 16.20 22.29 -4.37
C ALA A 306 15.57 20.99 -4.92
N LYS A 307 15.11 20.99 -6.18
CA LYS A 307 14.63 19.78 -6.87
C LYS A 307 15.73 18.75 -7.05
N ALA A 308 16.91 19.18 -7.52
CA ALA A 308 18.07 18.31 -7.69
C ALA A 308 18.54 17.70 -6.36
N ALA A 309 18.63 18.50 -5.31
CA ALA A 309 19.00 18.03 -3.97
C ALA A 309 17.98 17.04 -3.40
N ALA A 310 16.67 17.29 -3.56
CA ALA A 310 15.65 16.37 -3.08
C ALA A 310 15.61 15.06 -3.89
N ALA A 311 15.82 15.10 -5.20
CA ALA A 311 15.93 13.91 -6.05
C ALA A 311 17.21 13.10 -5.74
N ALA A 312 18.37 13.77 -5.60
CA ALA A 312 19.62 13.14 -5.21
C ALA A 312 19.51 12.47 -3.83
N LEU A 313 18.91 13.15 -2.85
CA LEU A 313 18.68 12.56 -1.53
C LEU A 313 17.67 11.42 -1.54
N ALA A 314 16.63 11.44 -2.39
CA ALA A 314 15.76 10.27 -2.57
C ALA A 314 16.55 9.08 -3.12
N PHE A 315 17.43 9.30 -4.10
CA PHE A 315 18.27 8.25 -4.70
C PHE A 315 19.30 7.69 -3.72
N ILE A 316 20.02 8.56 -3.01
CA ILE A 316 20.93 8.20 -1.90
C ILE A 316 20.15 7.42 -0.83
N GLY A 317 18.92 7.82 -0.54
CA GLY A 317 18.02 7.11 0.37
C GLY A 317 17.74 5.68 -0.08
N PHE A 318 17.41 5.44 -1.35
CA PHE A 318 17.24 4.07 -1.87
C PHE A 318 18.51 3.24 -1.66
N GLY A 319 19.67 3.81 -1.97
CA GLY A 319 20.97 3.17 -1.76
C GLY A 319 21.21 2.80 -0.31
N ILE A 320 21.02 3.74 0.63
CA ILE A 320 21.15 3.50 2.08
C ILE A 320 20.16 2.41 2.55
N GLY A 321 18.90 2.50 2.13
CA GLY A 321 17.86 1.54 2.52
C GLY A 321 18.15 0.12 2.06
N ALA A 322 18.62 -0.05 0.83
CA ALA A 322 19.00 -1.35 0.27
C ALA A 322 20.42 -1.81 0.68
N SER A 323 21.24 -0.92 1.26
CA SER A 323 22.66 -1.18 1.51
C SER A 323 22.97 -2.43 2.35
N PRO A 324 22.21 -2.84 3.39
CA PRO A 324 22.56 -4.03 4.15
C PRO A 324 22.59 -5.31 3.28
N CYS A 325 21.66 -5.40 2.32
CA CYS A 325 21.59 -6.51 1.38
C CYS A 325 22.75 -6.49 0.37
N TRP A 326 23.05 -5.32 -0.20
CA TRP A 326 24.17 -5.16 -1.13
C TRP A 326 25.53 -5.37 -0.45
N ILE A 327 25.72 -4.84 0.77
CA ILE A 327 26.95 -5.00 1.57
C ILE A 327 27.23 -6.48 1.82
N HIS A 328 26.20 -7.25 2.24
CA HIS A 328 26.33 -8.69 2.42
C HIS A 328 26.77 -9.38 1.13
N ASN A 329 26.04 -9.18 0.02
CA ASN A 329 26.33 -9.87 -1.24
C ASN A 329 27.73 -9.51 -1.77
N TYR A 330 28.11 -8.23 -1.71
CA TYR A 330 29.38 -7.75 -2.27
C TYR A 330 30.60 -8.09 -1.39
N PHE A 331 30.52 -7.83 -0.08
CA PHE A 331 31.68 -7.97 0.83
C PHE A 331 31.78 -9.32 1.53
N ILE A 332 30.66 -10.00 1.80
CA ILE A 332 30.65 -11.30 2.52
C ILE A 332 30.59 -12.46 1.52
N ALA A 333 29.75 -12.36 0.48
CA ALA A 333 29.60 -13.41 -0.52
C ALA A 333 30.46 -13.23 -1.79
N HIS A 334 31.17 -12.11 -1.90
CA HIS A 334 32.02 -11.77 -3.06
C HIS A 334 31.32 -11.95 -4.42
N ASP A 335 30.04 -11.55 -4.48
CA ASP A 335 29.17 -11.72 -5.63
C ASP A 335 28.30 -10.44 -5.83
N PRO A 336 28.45 -9.67 -6.93
CA PRO A 336 27.88 -8.31 -7.07
C PRO A 336 26.36 -8.28 -7.35
N VAL A 337 25.57 -8.93 -6.50
CA VAL A 337 24.11 -8.98 -6.54
C VAL A 337 23.51 -7.83 -5.72
N PHE A 338 22.71 -6.95 -6.34
CA PHE A 338 22.18 -5.77 -5.65
C PHE A 338 21.14 -6.07 -4.56
N LEU A 339 20.20 -6.99 -4.84
CA LEU A 339 19.22 -7.47 -3.86
C LEU A 339 19.24 -9.00 -3.81
N SER A 340 18.68 -9.65 -4.83
CA SER A 340 18.49 -11.09 -4.86
C SER A 340 18.86 -11.72 -6.20
N ALA A 341 19.52 -12.87 -6.16
CA ALA A 341 19.86 -13.65 -7.35
C ALA A 341 18.63 -14.29 -8.01
N HIS A 342 17.51 -14.46 -7.28
CA HIS A 342 16.26 -15.04 -7.75
C HIS A 342 15.56 -14.23 -8.88
N SER A 343 15.99 -13.01 -9.17
CA SER A 343 15.42 -12.14 -10.22
C SER A 343 15.47 -12.78 -11.63
N GLY A 344 16.59 -13.41 -12.01
CA GLY A 344 16.77 -13.97 -13.35
C GLY A 344 15.85 -15.14 -13.69
N VAL A 345 15.66 -16.07 -12.75
CA VAL A 345 14.76 -17.22 -12.98
C VAL A 345 13.29 -16.80 -12.98
N ASN A 346 12.88 -15.85 -12.12
CA ASN A 346 11.53 -15.26 -12.20
C ASN A 346 11.29 -14.53 -13.53
N PHE A 347 12.30 -13.83 -14.05
CA PHE A 347 12.20 -13.19 -15.35
C PHE A 347 12.03 -14.21 -16.48
N TRP A 348 12.68 -15.38 -16.41
CA TRP A 348 12.44 -16.48 -17.35
C TRP A 348 11.07 -17.15 -17.18
N ILE A 349 10.64 -17.47 -15.95
CA ILE A 349 9.29 -18.02 -15.66
C ILE A 349 8.20 -17.10 -16.21
N GLY A 350 8.38 -15.78 -16.09
CA GLY A 350 7.46 -14.79 -16.65
C GLY A 350 7.55 -14.57 -18.17
N ASN A 351 8.67 -14.92 -18.83
CA ASN A 351 8.94 -14.55 -20.22
C ASN A 351 9.64 -15.69 -20.99
N ASN A 352 8.89 -16.77 -21.24
CA ASN A 352 9.31 -17.94 -22.01
C ASN A 352 8.21 -18.36 -23.02
N PRO A 353 8.49 -19.29 -23.95
CA PRO A 353 7.55 -19.67 -25.02
C PRO A 353 6.19 -20.22 -24.58
N VAL A 354 6.07 -20.76 -23.36
CA VAL A 354 4.83 -21.38 -22.83
C VAL A 354 4.15 -20.53 -21.73
N ALA A 355 4.69 -19.34 -21.45
CA ALA A 355 4.18 -18.45 -20.41
C ALA A 355 2.77 -17.93 -20.75
N THR A 356 1.85 -18.03 -19.80
CA THR A 356 0.44 -17.60 -19.93
C THR A 356 0.14 -16.30 -19.19
N GLY A 357 1.16 -15.70 -18.54
CA GLY A 357 1.06 -14.51 -17.69
C GLY A 357 0.83 -14.83 -16.20
N TYR A 358 0.47 -16.07 -15.87
CA TYR A 358 0.61 -16.67 -14.54
C TYR A 358 1.98 -17.39 -14.46
N PRO A 359 2.53 -17.64 -13.26
CA PRO A 359 3.78 -18.39 -13.13
C PRO A 359 3.59 -19.82 -13.61
N ARG A 360 4.20 -20.15 -14.75
CA ARG A 360 4.22 -21.51 -15.31
C ARG A 360 5.67 -21.99 -15.33
N PHE A 361 5.95 -23.03 -14.57
CA PHE A 361 7.29 -23.58 -14.48
C PHE A 361 7.68 -24.26 -15.80
N PRO A 362 8.84 -23.91 -16.39
CA PRO A 362 9.42 -24.65 -17.50
C PRO A 362 9.72 -26.10 -17.11
N PRO A 363 9.72 -27.06 -18.06
CA PRO A 363 10.13 -28.44 -17.80
C PRO A 363 11.51 -28.49 -17.13
N GLY A 364 11.61 -29.26 -16.03
CA GLY A 364 12.83 -29.38 -15.22
C GLY A 364 13.03 -28.33 -14.13
N LEU A 365 12.04 -27.48 -13.83
CA LEU A 365 11.98 -26.68 -12.61
C LEU A 365 10.72 -27.05 -11.80
N HIS A 366 10.87 -27.53 -10.58
CA HIS A 366 9.74 -27.86 -9.69
C HIS A 366 9.21 -26.62 -8.95
N ALA A 367 7.95 -26.70 -8.52
CA ALA A 367 7.31 -25.64 -7.75
C ALA A 367 7.85 -25.57 -6.30
N GLY A 368 7.79 -24.36 -5.71
CA GLY A 368 8.26 -24.10 -4.35
C GLY A 368 9.71 -23.58 -4.29
N GLN A 369 9.96 -22.59 -3.43
CA GLN A 369 11.16 -21.75 -3.50
C GLN A 369 12.49 -22.49 -3.29
N LYS A 370 12.52 -23.60 -2.52
CA LYS A 370 13.73 -24.41 -2.28
C LYS A 370 14.04 -25.36 -3.43
N ALA A 371 13.06 -26.13 -3.92
CA ALA A 371 13.24 -27.03 -5.06
C ALA A 371 13.61 -26.23 -6.33
N MET A 372 12.90 -25.12 -6.59
CA MET A 372 13.20 -24.21 -7.69
C MET A 372 14.62 -23.61 -7.60
N LEU A 373 15.16 -23.39 -6.39
CA LEU A 373 16.55 -22.97 -6.21
C LEU A 373 17.51 -24.07 -6.68
N GLU A 374 17.34 -25.28 -6.17
CA GLU A 374 18.20 -26.43 -6.44
C GLU A 374 18.19 -26.79 -7.94
N ASP A 375 17.01 -26.89 -8.56
CA ASP A 375 16.86 -27.16 -10.00
C ASP A 375 17.46 -26.03 -10.87
N SER A 376 17.29 -24.77 -10.44
CA SER A 376 17.81 -23.58 -11.14
C SER A 376 19.33 -23.56 -11.19
N ILE A 377 20.00 -23.91 -10.07
CA ILE A 377 21.46 -24.08 -10.02
C ILE A 377 21.85 -25.23 -10.95
N THR A 378 21.30 -26.42 -10.71
CA THR A 378 21.70 -27.67 -11.36
C THR A 378 21.57 -27.57 -12.87
N THR A 379 20.49 -26.95 -13.36
CA THR A 379 20.28 -26.70 -14.79
C THR A 379 21.33 -25.75 -15.38
N ALA A 380 21.65 -24.65 -14.68
CA ALA A 380 22.61 -23.66 -15.15
C ALA A 380 24.06 -24.18 -15.10
N GLU A 381 24.46 -24.85 -14.01
CA GLU A 381 25.78 -25.47 -13.85
C GLU A 381 26.01 -26.61 -14.86
N LYS A 382 25.00 -27.47 -15.07
CA LYS A 382 25.05 -28.52 -16.10
C LYS A 382 25.20 -27.94 -17.52
N ALA A 383 24.56 -26.81 -17.80
CA ALA A 383 24.71 -26.11 -19.08
C ALA A 383 26.07 -25.40 -19.23
N ALA A 384 26.70 -24.98 -18.13
CA ALA A 384 28.00 -24.31 -18.12
C ALA A 384 29.20 -25.27 -18.01
N GLY A 385 28.98 -26.54 -17.62
CA GLY A 385 30.04 -27.53 -17.40
C GLY A 385 30.92 -27.25 -16.16
N ARG A 386 30.50 -26.34 -15.28
CA ARG A 386 31.22 -25.95 -14.05
C ARG A 386 30.25 -25.42 -12.99
N SER A 387 30.72 -25.30 -11.76
CA SER A 387 29.97 -24.58 -10.73
C SER A 387 29.89 -23.07 -11.03
N LEU A 388 28.78 -22.46 -10.63
CA LEU A 388 28.40 -21.08 -10.96
C LEU A 388 28.12 -20.26 -9.69
N LYS A 389 28.54 -18.99 -9.67
CA LYS A 389 28.08 -18.02 -8.66
C LYS A 389 26.58 -17.74 -8.80
N ARG A 390 25.95 -17.20 -7.75
CA ARG A 390 24.52 -16.88 -7.74
C ARG A 390 24.17 -15.83 -8.79
N SER A 391 25.03 -14.83 -9.01
CA SER A 391 24.89 -13.90 -10.15
C SER A 391 24.98 -14.59 -11.52
N GLU A 392 25.86 -15.58 -11.69
CA GLU A 392 26.04 -16.30 -12.96
C GLU A 392 24.81 -17.16 -13.29
N VAL A 393 24.24 -17.87 -12.30
CA VAL A 393 22.95 -18.58 -12.44
C VAL A 393 21.83 -17.59 -12.82
N SER A 394 21.77 -16.43 -12.15
CA SER A 394 20.79 -15.38 -12.48
C SER A 394 20.98 -14.81 -13.89
N ALA A 395 22.23 -14.60 -14.30
CA ALA A 395 22.59 -14.10 -15.62
C ALA A 395 22.23 -15.10 -16.74
N TYR A 396 22.46 -16.40 -16.52
CA TYR A 396 22.05 -17.48 -17.43
C TYR A 396 20.55 -17.40 -17.75
N TRP A 397 19.68 -17.39 -16.73
CA TRP A 397 18.23 -17.29 -16.93
C TRP A 397 17.81 -15.94 -17.52
N SER A 398 18.48 -14.85 -17.11
CA SER A 398 18.21 -13.50 -17.64
C SER A 398 18.59 -13.35 -19.11
N GLU A 399 19.67 -13.98 -19.58
CA GLU A 399 20.03 -13.99 -21.01
C GLU A 399 19.12 -14.92 -21.81
N LYS A 400 18.74 -16.09 -21.25
CA LYS A 400 17.75 -16.99 -21.87
C LYS A 400 16.42 -16.26 -22.17
N ALA A 401 15.92 -15.50 -21.20
CA ALA A 401 14.75 -14.63 -21.37
C ALA A 401 14.99 -13.50 -22.39
N ARG A 402 16.09 -12.77 -22.30
CA ARG A 402 16.41 -11.68 -23.25
C ARG A 402 16.57 -12.19 -24.69
N SER A 403 17.17 -13.35 -24.88
CA SER A 403 17.30 -14.04 -26.18
C SER A 403 15.93 -14.42 -26.75
N TYR A 404 15.06 -15.04 -25.94
CA TYR A 404 13.68 -15.32 -26.35
C TYR A 404 12.93 -14.04 -26.78
N ILE A 405 13.00 -12.96 -25.97
CA ILE A 405 12.33 -11.69 -26.25
C ILE A 405 12.86 -11.03 -27.54
N LYS A 406 14.17 -11.01 -27.76
CA LYS A 406 14.78 -10.49 -29.00
C LYS A 406 14.26 -11.24 -30.22
N ASN A 407 14.21 -12.57 -30.15
CA ASN A 407 13.83 -13.43 -31.28
C ASN A 407 12.31 -13.51 -31.48
N ASN A 408 11.49 -13.18 -30.48
CA ASN A 408 10.04 -13.35 -30.48
C ASN A 408 9.29 -12.10 -29.99
N PHE A 409 9.77 -10.91 -30.32
CA PHE A 409 9.29 -9.64 -29.75
C PHE A 409 7.76 -9.44 -29.85
N GLY A 410 7.15 -9.81 -30.99
CA GLY A 410 5.69 -9.73 -31.17
C GLY A 410 4.89 -10.67 -30.25
N ALA A 411 5.40 -11.89 -30.01
CA ALA A 411 4.79 -12.83 -29.06
C ALA A 411 4.95 -12.34 -27.62
N TRP A 412 6.10 -11.78 -27.27
CA TRP A 412 6.33 -11.15 -25.97
C TRP A 412 5.41 -9.93 -25.74
N LEU A 413 5.23 -9.07 -26.73
CA LEU A 413 4.30 -7.94 -26.62
C LEU A 413 2.85 -8.40 -26.42
N LYS A 414 2.42 -9.45 -27.15
CA LYS A 414 1.13 -10.11 -26.91
C LYS A 414 1.03 -10.68 -25.49
N LEU A 415 2.09 -11.30 -24.98
CA LEU A 415 2.16 -11.80 -23.61
C LEU A 415 2.06 -10.67 -22.56
N LEU A 416 2.63 -9.48 -22.80
CA LEU A 416 2.44 -8.32 -21.92
C LEU A 416 0.97 -7.87 -21.88
N LEU A 417 0.27 -7.88 -23.02
CA LEU A 417 -1.17 -7.57 -23.06
C LEU A 417 -2.00 -8.64 -22.34
N VAL A 418 -1.63 -9.93 -22.44
CA VAL A 418 -2.24 -11.01 -21.66
C VAL A 418 -2.02 -10.81 -20.16
N LYS A 419 -0.78 -10.51 -19.72
CA LYS A 419 -0.49 -10.18 -18.31
C LYS A 419 -1.29 -8.97 -17.81
N ALA A 420 -1.44 -7.94 -18.63
CA ALA A 420 -2.26 -6.77 -18.29
C ALA A 420 -3.74 -7.14 -18.15
N GLY A 421 -4.29 -7.99 -19.02
CA GLY A 421 -5.63 -8.56 -18.86
C GLY A 421 -5.77 -9.41 -17.59
N ASN A 422 -4.81 -10.30 -17.33
CA ASN A 422 -4.78 -11.18 -16.16
C ASN A 422 -4.70 -10.40 -14.85
N PHE A 423 -4.04 -9.24 -14.82
CA PHE A 423 -4.06 -8.33 -13.67
C PHE A 423 -5.49 -7.92 -13.31
N TRP A 424 -6.31 -7.55 -14.30
CA TRP A 424 -7.70 -7.14 -14.09
C TRP A 424 -8.69 -8.30 -13.97
N SER A 425 -8.31 -9.52 -14.33
CA SER A 425 -9.20 -10.69 -14.35
C SER A 425 -9.77 -11.03 -12.96
N ALA A 426 -11.05 -11.41 -12.91
CA ALA A 426 -11.73 -11.94 -11.72
C ALA A 426 -11.18 -13.30 -11.27
N PHE A 427 -10.45 -14.00 -12.14
CA PHE A 427 -9.81 -15.28 -11.83
C PHE A 427 -8.76 -15.09 -10.73
N GLN A 428 -8.87 -15.90 -9.67
CA GLN A 428 -8.02 -15.84 -8.48
C GLN A 428 -6.91 -16.90 -8.61
N TYR A 429 -5.72 -16.50 -9.08
CA TYR A 429 -4.56 -17.40 -9.10
C TYR A 429 -3.81 -17.27 -7.77
N ASP A 430 -4.01 -18.22 -6.86
CA ASP A 430 -3.34 -18.24 -5.56
C ASP A 430 -2.12 -19.17 -5.60
N ASP A 431 -0.94 -18.57 -5.75
CA ASP A 431 0.35 -19.27 -5.84
C ASP A 431 0.76 -19.99 -4.56
N LEU A 432 0.11 -19.69 -3.43
CA LEU A 432 0.28 -20.40 -2.16
C LEU A 432 -0.90 -21.35 -1.84
N SER A 433 -1.98 -21.30 -2.63
CA SER A 433 -3.29 -21.96 -2.43
C SER A 433 -3.96 -21.76 -1.04
N ILE A 434 -3.40 -20.87 -0.23
CA ILE A 434 -3.77 -20.64 1.16
C ILE A 434 -5.15 -20.00 1.33
N ILE A 435 -5.61 -19.20 0.37
CA ILE A 435 -6.94 -18.55 0.41
C ILE A 435 -8.04 -19.60 0.41
N THR A 436 -7.93 -20.61 -0.46
CA THR A 436 -8.93 -21.67 -0.56
C THR A 436 -8.88 -22.59 0.67
N ILE A 437 -7.67 -22.92 1.15
CA ILE A 437 -7.44 -23.71 2.37
C ILE A 437 -8.07 -23.06 3.60
N LEU A 438 -7.72 -21.80 3.89
CA LEU A 438 -8.20 -21.09 5.07
C LEU A 438 -9.71 -20.78 4.99
N ARG A 439 -10.27 -20.67 3.78
CA ARG A 439 -11.72 -20.53 3.58
C ARG A 439 -12.46 -21.82 3.92
N GLU A 440 -12.00 -22.97 3.41
CA GLU A 440 -12.65 -24.27 3.64
C GLU A 440 -12.61 -24.69 5.11
N GLN A 441 -11.63 -24.20 5.87
CA GLN A 441 -11.50 -24.39 7.31
C GLN A 441 -12.15 -23.29 8.16
N ASN A 442 -12.84 -22.33 7.53
CA ASN A 442 -13.50 -21.19 8.20
C ASN A 442 -12.56 -20.29 9.03
N VAL A 443 -11.26 -20.28 8.73
CA VAL A 443 -10.27 -19.42 9.39
C VAL A 443 -10.45 -17.96 8.99
N ILE A 444 -10.56 -17.69 7.69
CA ILE A 444 -10.89 -16.36 7.15
C ILE A 444 -12.41 -16.14 7.08
N LEU A 445 -12.85 -14.88 7.06
CA LEU A 445 -14.26 -14.52 6.96
C LEU A 445 -14.71 -14.49 5.48
N PRO A 446 -16.01 -14.63 5.19
CA PRO A 446 -16.52 -14.36 3.84
C PRO A 446 -16.35 -12.88 3.49
N GLY A 447 -15.79 -12.60 2.32
CA GLY A 447 -15.37 -11.26 1.93
C GLY A 447 -15.41 -10.99 0.42
N LEU A 448 -14.96 -9.79 0.05
CA LEU A 448 -14.88 -9.29 -1.32
C LEU A 448 -13.75 -10.02 -2.08
N LYS A 449 -14.07 -10.48 -3.30
CA LYS A 449 -13.09 -11.00 -4.27
C LYS A 449 -12.57 -9.88 -5.18
N PHE A 450 -11.37 -10.05 -5.72
CA PHE A 450 -10.71 -9.08 -6.61
C PHE A 450 -11.61 -8.61 -7.76
N GLY A 451 -12.31 -9.52 -8.45
CA GLY A 451 -13.15 -9.18 -9.60
C GLY A 451 -14.25 -8.14 -9.30
N LEU A 452 -14.91 -8.23 -8.15
CA LEU A 452 -15.93 -7.26 -7.72
C LEU A 452 -15.29 -5.88 -7.43
N VAL A 453 -14.16 -5.87 -6.74
CA VAL A 453 -13.41 -4.64 -6.44
C VAL A 453 -12.95 -3.97 -7.74
N ALA A 454 -12.37 -4.72 -8.67
CA ALA A 454 -11.91 -4.23 -9.97
C ALA A 454 -13.06 -3.68 -10.83
N ALA A 455 -14.17 -4.42 -10.95
CA ALA A 455 -15.34 -4.02 -11.74
C ALA A 455 -15.96 -2.70 -11.23
N LEU A 456 -16.03 -2.48 -9.92
CA LEU A 456 -16.49 -1.21 -9.33
C LEU A 456 -15.44 -0.09 -9.43
N ALA A 457 -14.15 -0.43 -9.35
CA ALA A 457 -13.05 0.53 -9.34
C ALA A 457 -12.79 1.19 -10.69
N ILE A 458 -12.86 0.44 -11.79
CA ILE A 458 -12.64 0.96 -13.16
C ILE A 458 -13.54 2.18 -13.46
N PRO A 459 -14.88 2.08 -13.43
CA PRO A 459 -15.77 3.22 -13.69
C PRO A 459 -15.61 4.32 -12.63
N GLY A 460 -15.32 3.95 -11.38
CA GLY A 460 -15.04 4.91 -10.31
C GLY A 460 -13.83 5.80 -10.62
N PHE A 461 -12.71 5.21 -11.05
CA PHE A 461 -11.53 5.96 -11.44
C PHE A 461 -11.73 6.78 -12.71
N LEU A 462 -12.41 6.24 -13.74
CA LEU A 462 -12.71 6.99 -14.96
C LEU A 462 -13.48 8.30 -14.66
N LEU A 463 -14.47 8.25 -13.76
CA LEU A 463 -15.21 9.45 -13.33
C LEU A 463 -14.40 10.34 -12.36
N ALA A 464 -13.56 9.76 -11.50
CA ALA A 464 -12.72 10.52 -10.56
C ALA A 464 -11.58 11.28 -11.24
N PHE A 465 -10.99 10.73 -12.32
CA PHE A 465 -9.76 11.22 -12.95
C PHE A 465 -9.86 12.67 -13.44
N SER A 466 -11.02 13.04 -14.00
CA SER A 466 -11.30 14.41 -14.46
C SER A 466 -11.70 15.35 -13.32
N LYS A 467 -12.51 14.86 -12.37
CA LYS A 467 -13.15 15.67 -11.32
C LYS A 467 -12.25 15.92 -10.10
N TYR A 468 -11.31 15.02 -9.81
CA TYR A 468 -10.44 15.05 -8.64
C TYR A 468 -8.97 14.80 -9.06
N PRO A 469 -8.19 15.84 -9.40
CA PRO A 469 -6.81 15.66 -9.87
C PRO A 469 -5.89 14.89 -8.91
N LEU A 470 -6.17 14.90 -7.61
CA LEU A 470 -5.41 14.11 -6.63
C LEU A 470 -5.60 12.59 -6.78
N SER A 471 -6.71 12.13 -7.37
CA SER A 471 -6.95 10.70 -7.66
C SER A 471 -5.96 10.14 -8.68
N ARG A 472 -5.38 11.00 -9.54
CA ARG A 472 -4.39 10.60 -10.56
C ARG A 472 -3.12 10.01 -9.95
N TRP A 473 -2.72 10.45 -8.75
CA TRP A 473 -1.59 9.86 -8.02
C TRP A 473 -1.88 8.43 -7.55
N VAL A 474 -3.13 8.15 -7.15
CA VAL A 474 -3.59 6.81 -6.76
C VAL A 474 -3.65 5.90 -7.99
N ALA A 475 -4.22 6.39 -9.11
CA ALA A 475 -4.26 5.65 -10.36
C ALA A 475 -2.85 5.36 -10.91
N ALA A 476 -1.93 6.33 -10.87
CA ALA A 476 -0.55 6.15 -11.28
C ALA A 476 0.19 5.13 -10.39
N ALA A 477 -0.05 5.12 -9.07
CA ALA A 477 0.50 4.10 -8.18
C ALA A 477 0.02 2.68 -8.57
N ILE A 478 -1.29 2.50 -8.83
CA ILE A 478 -1.86 1.23 -9.29
C ILE A 478 -1.21 0.77 -10.60
N LEU A 479 -1.08 1.67 -11.58
CA LEU A 479 -0.50 1.34 -12.89
C LEU A 479 1.00 1.03 -12.82
N LEU A 480 1.76 1.73 -11.97
CA LEU A 480 3.17 1.42 -11.71
C LEU A 480 3.33 0.07 -11.00
N HIS A 481 2.46 -0.25 -10.05
CA HIS A 481 2.46 -1.57 -9.41
C HIS A 481 2.11 -2.68 -10.41
N MET A 482 1.08 -2.49 -11.24
CA MET A 482 0.76 -3.40 -12.35
C MET A 482 1.97 -3.59 -13.27
N ALA A 483 2.65 -2.51 -13.68
CA ALA A 483 3.84 -2.57 -14.52
C ALA A 483 4.98 -3.41 -13.90
N SER A 484 5.12 -3.40 -12.57
CA SER A 484 6.08 -4.27 -11.87
C SER A 484 5.79 -5.76 -12.13
N LEU A 485 4.51 -6.15 -12.13
CA LEU A 485 4.09 -7.55 -12.35
C LEU A 485 4.19 -7.97 -13.81
N LEU A 486 4.03 -7.04 -14.76
CA LEU A 486 4.21 -7.32 -16.20
C LEU A 486 5.63 -7.81 -16.52
N THR A 487 6.64 -7.41 -15.74
CA THR A 487 8.03 -7.88 -15.91
C THR A 487 8.18 -9.37 -15.62
N VAL A 488 7.34 -9.93 -14.73
CA VAL A 488 7.36 -11.32 -14.28
C VAL A 488 6.02 -11.98 -14.60
N PHE A 489 5.17 -12.22 -13.62
CA PHE A 489 3.86 -12.86 -13.74
C PHE A 489 2.90 -12.27 -12.71
N VAL A 490 1.60 -12.51 -12.91
CA VAL A 490 0.53 -12.06 -12.01
C VAL A 490 0.14 -13.20 -11.06
N THR A 491 0.04 -12.91 -9.76
CA THR A 491 -0.61 -13.78 -8.76
C THR A 491 -1.51 -12.95 -7.86
N GLU A 492 -2.43 -13.57 -7.13
CA GLU A 492 -3.30 -12.87 -6.18
C GLU A 492 -2.49 -12.14 -5.11
N ARG A 493 -1.51 -12.84 -4.49
CA ARG A 493 -0.53 -12.29 -3.54
C ARG A 493 0.13 -11.01 -4.05
N TYR A 494 0.51 -10.99 -5.33
CA TYR A 494 1.16 -9.83 -5.93
C TYR A 494 0.18 -8.69 -6.29
N ARG A 495 -1.10 -8.98 -6.55
CA ARG A 495 -2.10 -7.94 -6.84
C ARG A 495 -2.50 -7.11 -5.62
N VAL A 496 -2.42 -7.67 -4.40
CA VAL A 496 -2.86 -7.04 -3.15
C VAL A 496 -2.40 -5.59 -2.99
N ALA A 497 -1.14 -5.26 -3.30
CA ALA A 497 -0.62 -3.90 -3.10
C ALA A 497 -1.33 -2.82 -3.94
N ALA A 498 -2.02 -3.18 -5.04
CA ALA A 498 -2.88 -2.25 -5.77
C ALA A 498 -4.30 -2.11 -5.17
N VAL A 499 -4.76 -3.10 -4.39
CA VAL A 499 -6.16 -3.24 -3.95
C VAL A 499 -6.66 -2.08 -3.09
N PRO A 500 -5.91 -1.50 -2.13
CA PRO A 500 -6.37 -0.31 -1.40
C PRO A 500 -6.69 0.86 -2.35
N GLY A 501 -5.89 1.05 -3.40
CA GLY A 501 -6.19 2.03 -4.44
C GLY A 501 -7.48 1.71 -5.18
N LEU A 502 -7.68 0.45 -5.58
CA LEU A 502 -8.90 0.00 -6.24
C LEU A 502 -10.14 0.20 -5.35
N LEU A 503 -10.04 -0.08 -4.04
CA LEU A 503 -11.11 0.14 -3.06
C LEU A 503 -11.50 1.62 -2.93
N LEU A 504 -10.56 2.58 -3.05
CA LEU A 504 -10.88 4.01 -3.15
C LEU A 504 -11.67 4.34 -4.41
N GLY A 505 -11.29 3.78 -5.55
CA GLY A 505 -12.02 3.92 -6.82
C GLY A 505 -13.43 3.34 -6.74
N ALA A 506 -13.56 2.11 -6.24
CA ALA A 506 -14.84 1.41 -6.08
C ALA A 506 -15.79 2.18 -5.15
N SER A 507 -15.29 2.60 -3.98
CA SER A 507 -16.05 3.38 -3.01
C SER A 507 -16.49 4.75 -3.55
N PHE A 508 -15.63 5.40 -4.36
CA PHE A 508 -16.00 6.62 -5.07
C PHE A 508 -17.10 6.38 -6.12
N GLY A 509 -17.00 5.29 -6.89
CA GLY A 509 -17.98 4.90 -7.90
C GLY A 509 -19.38 4.65 -7.31
N VAL A 510 -19.45 3.82 -6.27
CA VAL A 510 -20.69 3.59 -5.49
C VAL A 510 -21.25 4.91 -4.94
N SER A 511 -20.38 5.80 -4.44
CA SER A 511 -20.78 7.13 -3.95
C SER A 511 -21.33 8.06 -5.05
N GLU A 512 -20.77 8.04 -6.27
CA GLU A 512 -21.30 8.85 -7.40
C GLU A 512 -22.60 8.26 -7.95
N LEU A 513 -22.76 6.93 -7.99
CA LEU A 513 -24.02 6.27 -8.36
C LEU A 513 -25.13 6.65 -7.37
N TRP A 514 -24.91 6.46 -6.07
CA TRP A 514 -25.85 6.85 -5.02
C TRP A 514 -26.21 8.33 -5.11
N GLN A 515 -25.22 9.22 -5.22
CA GLN A 515 -25.47 10.65 -5.35
C GLN A 515 -26.24 10.99 -6.63
N SER A 516 -26.01 10.29 -7.74
CA SER A 516 -26.72 10.51 -9.00
C SER A 516 -28.20 10.11 -8.88
N CYS A 517 -28.49 8.95 -8.27
CA CYS A 517 -29.86 8.50 -8.00
C CYS A 517 -30.61 9.47 -7.06
N VAL A 518 -30.04 9.79 -5.90
CA VAL A 518 -30.64 10.72 -4.92
C VAL A 518 -30.82 12.14 -5.47
N SER A 519 -30.01 12.56 -6.44
CA SER A 519 -30.14 13.86 -7.11
C SER A 519 -31.01 13.84 -8.37
N ALA A 520 -31.72 12.73 -8.66
CA ALA A 520 -32.48 12.50 -9.89
C ALA A 520 -31.68 12.71 -11.21
N LYS A 521 -30.36 12.51 -11.18
CA LYS A 521 -29.46 12.67 -12.34
C LYS A 521 -29.26 11.34 -13.06
N TYR A 522 -30.37 10.78 -13.56
CA TYR A 522 -30.42 9.44 -14.13
C TYR A 522 -29.44 9.21 -15.28
N SER A 523 -29.13 10.21 -16.11
CA SER A 523 -28.12 10.10 -17.17
C SER A 523 -26.71 9.78 -16.65
N ARG A 524 -26.33 10.29 -15.46
CA ARG A 524 -25.05 9.97 -14.82
C ARG A 524 -25.06 8.59 -14.15
N ALA A 525 -26.20 8.21 -13.56
CA ALA A 525 -26.38 6.86 -13.03
C ALA A 525 -26.29 5.82 -14.15
N ALA A 526 -27.00 6.03 -15.27
CA ALA A 526 -26.95 5.19 -16.46
C ALA A 526 -25.53 5.09 -17.03
N LEU A 527 -24.80 6.21 -17.16
CA LEU A 527 -23.40 6.19 -17.59
C LEU A 527 -22.52 5.32 -16.66
N TYR A 528 -22.65 5.47 -15.34
CA TYR A 528 -21.90 4.61 -14.40
C TYR A 528 -22.28 3.14 -14.53
N LEU A 529 -23.57 2.82 -14.69
CA LEU A 529 -24.05 1.44 -14.86
C LEU A 529 -23.57 0.81 -16.18
N VAL A 530 -23.55 1.56 -17.28
CA VAL A 530 -22.99 1.09 -18.57
C VAL A 530 -21.49 0.83 -18.45
N LEU A 531 -20.74 1.74 -17.82
CA LEU A 531 -19.30 1.55 -17.58
C LEU A 531 -19.03 0.40 -16.60
N LEU A 532 -19.89 0.19 -15.60
CA LEU A 532 -19.83 -0.95 -14.68
C LEU A 532 -20.13 -2.27 -15.38
N LEU A 533 -21.11 -2.32 -16.29
CA LEU A 533 -21.39 -3.51 -17.10
C LEU A 533 -20.19 -3.83 -18.00
N ALA A 534 -19.65 -2.85 -18.72
CA ALA A 534 -18.45 -3.02 -19.54
C ALA A 534 -17.24 -3.48 -18.73
N ALA A 535 -17.00 -2.89 -17.55
CA ALA A 535 -15.93 -3.30 -16.64
C ALA A 535 -16.15 -4.72 -16.09
N THR A 536 -17.39 -5.08 -15.75
CA THR A 536 -17.74 -6.43 -15.27
C THR A 536 -17.48 -7.46 -16.36
N LEU A 537 -17.92 -7.23 -17.59
CA LEU A 537 -17.67 -8.11 -18.74
C LEU A 537 -16.16 -8.26 -19.02
N PHE A 538 -15.40 -7.17 -19.00
CA PHE A 538 -13.94 -7.19 -19.19
C PHE A 538 -13.20 -7.96 -18.09
N VAL A 539 -13.56 -7.72 -16.82
CA VAL A 539 -12.96 -8.39 -15.66
C VAL A 539 -13.36 -9.87 -15.60
N SER A 540 -14.51 -10.25 -16.16
CA SER A 540 -15.04 -11.62 -16.12
C SER A 540 -14.66 -12.48 -17.33
N ILE A 541 -13.71 -12.04 -18.18
CA ILE A 541 -13.21 -12.85 -19.29
C ILE A 541 -12.58 -14.14 -18.73
N PRO A 542 -13.08 -15.34 -19.10
CA PRO A 542 -12.64 -16.59 -18.52
C PRO A 542 -11.24 -16.99 -18.99
N GLN A 543 -10.47 -17.58 -18.09
CA GLN A 543 -9.16 -18.15 -18.41
C GLN A 543 -9.32 -19.45 -19.19
N LYS A 544 -8.59 -19.57 -20.31
CA LYS A 544 -8.75 -20.67 -21.28
C LYS A 544 -7.91 -21.92 -20.97
N ASP A 545 -6.88 -21.79 -20.14
CA ASP A 545 -5.97 -22.89 -19.79
C ASP A 545 -6.61 -23.77 -18.70
N PRO A 546 -6.94 -25.04 -18.99
CA PRO A 546 -7.56 -25.93 -18.00
C PRO A 546 -6.66 -26.19 -16.78
N GLY A 547 -5.34 -26.16 -16.92
CA GLY A 547 -4.41 -26.38 -15.82
C GLY A 547 -4.53 -25.33 -14.71
N LEU A 548 -4.93 -24.11 -15.05
CA LEU A 548 -5.21 -23.05 -14.07
C LEU A 548 -6.44 -23.38 -13.20
N TRP A 549 -7.45 -24.06 -13.77
CA TRP A 549 -8.65 -24.49 -13.04
C TRP A 549 -8.42 -25.77 -12.23
N ALA A 550 -7.45 -26.60 -12.63
CA ALA A 550 -7.03 -27.78 -11.87
C ALA A 550 -6.28 -27.42 -10.57
N LEU A 551 -5.53 -26.31 -10.54
CA LEU A 551 -4.54 -25.99 -9.50
C LEU A 551 -5.09 -26.00 -8.06
N ASP A 552 -6.16 -25.23 -7.79
CA ASP A 552 -6.78 -25.16 -6.46
C ASP A 552 -7.31 -26.53 -5.99
N ALA A 553 -7.84 -27.33 -6.92
CA ALA A 553 -8.35 -28.67 -6.63
C ALA A 553 -7.20 -29.67 -6.39
N TYR A 554 -6.11 -29.57 -7.16
CA TYR A 554 -4.91 -30.37 -6.98
C TYR A 554 -4.28 -30.12 -5.61
N ASN A 555 -3.98 -28.86 -5.28
CA ASN A 555 -3.31 -28.51 -4.03
C ASN A 555 -4.16 -28.88 -2.79
N ALA A 556 -5.46 -28.62 -2.81
CA ALA A 556 -6.36 -29.05 -1.74
C ALA A 556 -6.48 -30.58 -1.63
N GLY A 557 -6.40 -31.31 -2.76
CA GLY A 557 -6.43 -32.77 -2.79
C GLY A 557 -5.14 -33.41 -2.27
N TRP A 558 -3.98 -32.88 -2.68
CA TRP A 558 -2.67 -33.31 -2.21
C TRP A 558 -2.49 -33.08 -0.71
N GLN A 559 -2.91 -31.92 -0.21
CA GLN A 559 -2.92 -31.61 1.22
C GLN A 559 -3.86 -32.50 2.02
N ALA A 560 -5.05 -32.83 1.48
CA ALA A 560 -5.97 -33.77 2.10
C ALA A 560 -5.36 -35.19 2.16
N LEU A 561 -4.62 -35.60 1.14
CA LEU A 561 -3.86 -36.86 1.13
C LEU A 561 -2.76 -36.86 2.20
N GLN A 562 -1.96 -35.80 2.30
CA GLN A 562 -0.96 -35.63 3.37
C GLN A 562 -1.57 -35.63 4.78
N SER A 563 -2.81 -35.15 4.91
CA SER A 563 -3.57 -35.15 6.17
C SER A 563 -4.33 -36.46 6.42
N ASN A 564 -4.09 -37.49 5.60
CA ASN A 564 -4.78 -38.79 5.60
C ASN A 564 -6.33 -38.71 5.46
N ASN A 565 -6.86 -37.62 4.92
CA ASN A 565 -8.28 -37.44 4.63
C ASN A 565 -8.58 -37.93 3.20
N LEU A 566 -8.48 -39.25 3.02
CA LEU A 566 -8.61 -39.91 1.71
C LEU A 566 -9.92 -39.58 0.95
N PRO A 567 -11.10 -39.48 1.59
CA PRO A 567 -12.34 -39.11 0.87
C PRO A 567 -12.32 -37.69 0.30
N LEU A 568 -11.74 -36.73 1.04
CA LEU A 568 -11.58 -35.35 0.54
C LEU A 568 -10.51 -35.29 -0.56
N ALA A 569 -9.40 -36.01 -0.38
CA ALA A 569 -8.33 -36.13 -1.38
C ALA A 569 -8.89 -36.67 -2.70
N GLU A 570 -9.64 -37.77 -2.67
CA GLU A 570 -10.26 -38.35 -3.86
C GLU A 570 -11.20 -37.37 -4.56
N LYS A 571 -12.11 -36.73 -3.82
CA LYS A 571 -13.04 -35.74 -4.38
C LYS A 571 -12.31 -34.59 -5.09
N LYS A 572 -11.22 -34.10 -4.49
CA LYS A 572 -10.46 -32.95 -4.98
C LYS A 572 -9.54 -33.30 -6.15
N LEU A 573 -8.79 -34.39 -6.05
CA LEU A 573 -7.90 -34.86 -7.12
C LEU A 573 -8.67 -35.31 -8.37
N ASN A 574 -9.85 -35.92 -8.22
CA ASN A 574 -10.71 -36.24 -9.37
C ASN A 574 -11.19 -34.97 -10.11
N VAL A 575 -11.42 -33.85 -9.40
CA VAL A 575 -11.75 -32.56 -10.04
C VAL A 575 -10.53 -31.98 -10.75
N ALA A 576 -9.34 -32.08 -10.16
CA ALA A 576 -8.09 -31.65 -10.84
C ALA A 576 -7.85 -32.45 -12.12
N TYR A 577 -8.03 -33.77 -12.07
CA TYR A 577 -7.89 -34.68 -13.21
C TYR A 577 -8.93 -34.43 -14.31
N ALA A 578 -10.17 -34.08 -13.95
CA ALA A 578 -11.20 -33.70 -14.92
C ALA A 578 -10.84 -32.42 -15.71
N TYR A 579 -10.03 -31.52 -15.14
CA TYR A 579 -9.50 -30.35 -15.85
C TYR A 579 -8.19 -30.65 -16.58
N ALA A 580 -7.29 -31.48 -16.03
CA ALA A 580 -5.95 -31.70 -16.56
C ALA A 580 -5.53 -33.18 -16.45
N PRO A 581 -6.09 -34.09 -17.27
CA PRO A 581 -5.86 -35.54 -17.15
C PRO A 581 -4.45 -35.97 -17.59
N GLU A 582 -3.77 -35.18 -18.42
CA GLU A 582 -2.39 -35.41 -18.86
C GLU A 582 -1.34 -34.82 -17.89
N ASN A 583 -1.76 -34.20 -16.78
CA ASN A 583 -0.83 -33.58 -15.85
C ASN A 583 -0.17 -34.62 -14.94
N ALA A 584 1.15 -34.78 -15.09
CA ALA A 584 1.96 -35.74 -14.34
C ALA A 584 1.87 -35.58 -12.81
N GLU A 585 1.78 -34.34 -12.29
CA GLU A 585 1.64 -34.11 -10.84
C GLU A 585 0.26 -34.57 -10.34
N VAL A 586 -0.81 -34.33 -11.11
CA VAL A 586 -2.17 -34.77 -10.77
C VAL A 586 -2.27 -36.29 -10.80
N ASN A 587 -1.67 -36.94 -11.80
CA ASN A 587 -1.62 -38.40 -11.92
C ASN A 587 -0.78 -39.01 -10.79
N PHE A 588 0.39 -38.45 -10.49
CA PHE A 588 1.21 -38.88 -9.35
C PHE A 588 0.46 -38.76 -8.01
N ALA A 589 -0.31 -37.68 -7.81
CA ALA A 589 -1.15 -37.53 -6.62
C ALA A 589 -2.30 -38.56 -6.56
N LEU A 590 -2.92 -38.89 -7.69
CA LEU A 590 -3.93 -39.95 -7.77
C LEU A 590 -3.32 -41.35 -7.53
N GLY A 591 -2.16 -41.66 -8.10
CA GLY A 591 -1.44 -42.90 -7.85
C GLY A 591 -1.13 -43.09 -6.36
N ASN A 592 -0.55 -42.07 -5.71
CA ASN A 592 -0.30 -42.08 -4.26
C ASN A 592 -1.59 -42.21 -3.42
N LEU A 593 -2.69 -41.59 -3.84
CA LEU A 593 -4.00 -41.80 -3.21
C LEU A 593 -4.48 -43.25 -3.34
N ARG A 594 -4.37 -43.88 -4.52
CA ARG A 594 -4.76 -45.29 -4.72
C ARG A 594 -3.88 -46.24 -3.92
N LEU A 595 -2.58 -45.94 -3.81
CA LEU A 595 -1.66 -46.67 -2.93
C LEU A 595 -2.07 -46.54 -1.45
N ALA A 596 -2.39 -45.35 -0.98
CA ALA A 596 -2.88 -45.11 0.39
C ALA A 596 -4.24 -45.77 0.67
N GLN A 597 -5.06 -45.99 -0.36
CA GLN A 597 -6.31 -46.77 -0.30
C GLN A 597 -6.09 -48.30 -0.41
N GLY A 598 -4.84 -48.77 -0.57
CA GLY A 598 -4.51 -50.20 -0.73
C GLY A 598 -4.84 -50.79 -2.11
N ASN A 599 -5.09 -49.95 -3.12
CA ASN A 599 -5.47 -50.38 -4.47
C ASN A 599 -4.28 -50.30 -5.44
N ASN A 600 -3.31 -51.18 -5.26
CA ASN A 600 -2.07 -51.21 -6.06
C ASN A 600 -2.31 -51.31 -7.58
N PRO A 601 -3.22 -52.18 -8.11
CA PRO A 601 -3.44 -52.27 -9.56
C PRO A 601 -3.97 -50.98 -10.18
N ARG A 602 -4.69 -50.15 -9.40
CA ARG A 602 -5.16 -48.83 -9.84
C ARG A 602 -4.15 -47.72 -9.55
N ALA A 603 -3.18 -47.94 -8.66
CA ALA A 603 -2.05 -47.03 -8.48
C ALA A 603 -1.09 -47.13 -9.67
N GLU A 604 -0.83 -48.34 -10.18
CA GLU A 604 0.02 -48.60 -11.35
C GLU A 604 -0.54 -48.04 -12.68
N SER A 605 -1.83 -47.66 -12.74
CA SER A 605 -2.45 -47.09 -13.93
C SER A 605 -2.31 -45.56 -14.08
N TYR A 606 -1.60 -44.90 -13.16
CA TYR A 606 -1.35 -43.45 -13.13
C TYR A 606 0.15 -43.14 -13.18
#